data_AF-A0A8C1TF16-F1
#
_entry.id   AF-A0A8C1TF16-F1
#
_cell.length_a   1.000
_cell.length_b   1.000
_cell.length_c   1.000
_cell.angle_alpha   90.00
_cell.angle_beta   90.00
_cell.angle_gamma   90.00
#
_symmetry.space_group_name_H-M   'P 1'
#
loop_
_entity.id
_entity.type
_entity.pdbx_description
1 polymer ?
#
loop_
_entity_poly.entity_id
_entity_poly.type
_entity_poly.pdbx_seq_one_letter_code
_entity_poly.pdbx_strand_id
1 'polypeptide(L)'
;MKMDENVTEMLEEFMGSALVTWVHLFEGIVDEEDNGSLSQGYMEVNYNSHNAVRRYLKLTNGVYLNEVMRIIDPNPKVEQIYHNVGDDKILRVQNFSILNRHLRSYYQENLQQLVLMPLPNVAVLGRDPLTEGAVAELRRLLLLLLGCAVQVTKHCKHF
;
A
#
# COMPACT_ATOMS: atom_id res chain seq x y z
N MET A 1 -18.53 19.28 -3.92
CA MET A 1 -17.60 19.72 -2.86
C MET A 1 -16.32 20.13 -3.55
N LYS A 2 -15.88 21.38 -3.43
CA LYS A 2 -14.58 21.81 -3.96
C LYS A 2 -13.53 21.25 -3.01
N MET A 3 -12.80 20.23 -3.44
CA MET A 3 -11.72 19.65 -2.65
C MET A 3 -10.62 20.70 -2.51
N ASP A 4 -9.94 20.72 -1.35
CA ASP A 4 -8.87 21.68 -1.10
C ASP A 4 -7.79 21.53 -2.18
N GLU A 5 -7.48 22.63 -2.86
CA GLU A 5 -6.48 22.68 -3.94
C GLU A 5 -5.11 22.23 -3.40
N ASN A 6 -4.80 22.54 -2.13
CA ASN A 6 -3.57 22.12 -1.46
C ASN A 6 -3.50 20.60 -1.23
N VAL A 7 -4.61 19.97 -0.85
CA VAL A 7 -4.65 18.50 -0.68
C VAL A 7 -4.47 17.80 -2.03
N THR A 8 -5.06 18.37 -3.07
CA THR A 8 -4.93 17.83 -4.43
C THR A 8 -3.49 17.85 -4.92
N GLU A 9 -2.80 18.99 -4.80
CA GLU A 9 -1.41 19.17 -5.23
C GLU A 9 -0.47 18.21 -4.48
N MET A 10 -0.64 18.09 -3.15
CA MET A 10 0.09 17.14 -2.32
C MET A 10 -0.08 15.69 -2.78
N LEU A 11 -1.31 15.29 -3.14
CA LEU A 11 -1.59 13.95 -3.63
C LEU A 11 -0.99 13.73 -5.03
N GLU A 12 -1.06 14.70 -5.92
CA GLU A 12 -0.44 14.61 -7.24
C GLU A 12 1.09 14.44 -7.14
N GLU A 13 1.74 15.25 -6.30
CA GLU A 13 3.18 15.13 -6.04
C GLU A 13 3.53 13.74 -5.49
N PHE A 14 2.80 13.29 -4.47
CA PHE A 14 3.04 11.98 -3.87
C PHE A 14 2.79 10.82 -4.85
N MET A 15 1.70 10.88 -5.62
CA MET A 15 1.32 9.84 -6.58
C MET A 15 2.25 9.80 -7.81
N GLY A 16 2.95 10.89 -8.12
CA GLY A 16 4.02 10.95 -9.11
C GLY A 16 5.39 10.47 -8.61
N SER A 17 5.52 10.10 -7.34
CA SER A 17 6.80 9.68 -6.76
C SER A 17 7.23 8.28 -7.22
N ALA A 18 8.54 8.03 -7.22
CA ALA A 18 9.12 6.73 -7.58
C ALA A 18 8.61 5.57 -6.70
N LEU A 19 8.26 5.84 -5.43
CA LEU A 19 7.68 4.83 -4.53
C LEU A 19 6.31 4.36 -5.01
N VAL A 20 5.47 5.30 -5.44
CA VAL A 20 4.14 4.97 -5.95
C VAL A 20 4.23 4.31 -7.32
N THR A 21 5.14 4.76 -8.19
CA THR A 21 5.43 4.08 -9.45
C THR A 21 5.89 2.64 -9.23
N TRP A 22 6.77 2.40 -8.25
CA TRP A 22 7.24 1.07 -7.91
C TRP A 22 6.10 0.16 -7.44
N VAL A 23 5.25 0.61 -6.53
CA VAL A 23 4.18 -0.25 -5.98
C VAL A 23 3.12 -0.59 -7.03
N HIS A 24 2.91 0.28 -8.04
CA HIS A 24 2.00 -0.02 -9.14
C HIS A 24 2.53 -1.07 -10.13
N LEU A 25 3.81 -1.43 -10.08
CA LEU A 25 4.34 -2.53 -10.91
C LEU A 25 3.68 -3.88 -10.59
N PHE A 26 3.03 -4.00 -9.42
CA PHE A 26 2.30 -5.18 -8.99
C PHE A 26 0.83 -5.23 -9.45
N GLU A 27 0.28 -4.16 -10.05
CA GLU A 27 -1.16 -4.13 -10.40
C GLU A 27 -1.55 -5.27 -11.33
N GLY A 28 -0.74 -5.53 -12.36
CA GLY A 28 -0.98 -6.64 -13.29
C GLY A 28 -0.79 -8.04 -12.68
N ILE A 29 -0.27 -8.15 -11.46
CA ILE A 29 -0.09 -9.43 -10.75
C ILE A 29 -1.25 -9.62 -9.76
N VAL A 30 -1.64 -8.58 -9.05
CA VAL A 30 -2.73 -8.62 -8.05
C VAL A 30 -4.10 -8.75 -8.72
N ASP A 31 -4.29 -8.18 -9.92
CA ASP A 31 -5.58 -8.19 -10.61
C ASP A 31 -5.87 -9.53 -11.36
N GLU A 32 -4.95 -10.50 -11.39
CA GLU A 32 -5.19 -11.80 -12.07
C GLU A 32 -6.09 -12.78 -11.28
N GLU A 33 -6.36 -12.54 -10.00
CA GLU A 33 -7.16 -13.44 -9.16
C GLU A 33 -8.68 -13.13 -9.14
N ASP A 34 -9.11 -11.97 -9.68
CA ASP A 34 -10.53 -11.54 -9.72
C ASP A 34 -11.04 -11.38 -11.16
N ASN A 35 -11.24 -12.51 -11.84
CA ASN A 35 -11.79 -12.53 -13.20
C ASN A 35 -13.27 -12.14 -13.20
N GLY A 36 -13.58 -10.83 -13.32
CA GLY A 36 -14.98 -10.40 -13.47
C GLY A 36 -15.31 -8.91 -13.52
N SER A 37 -14.40 -7.98 -13.22
CA SER A 37 -14.67 -6.55 -13.39
C SER A 37 -13.58 -5.88 -14.22
N LEU A 38 -13.82 -5.81 -15.53
CA LEU A 38 -13.12 -4.95 -16.47
C LEU A 38 -13.24 -3.47 -16.02
N SER A 39 -12.39 -3.05 -15.09
CA SER A 39 -12.06 -1.63 -14.93
C SER A 39 -10.78 -1.37 -15.71
N GLN A 40 -10.92 -1.32 -17.05
CA GLN A 40 -10.25 -0.35 -17.94
C GLN A 40 -8.76 -0.13 -17.59
N GLY A 41 -7.84 -0.93 -18.14
CA GLY A 41 -7.40 -0.78 -19.52
C GLY A 41 -6.37 0.34 -19.63
N TYR A 42 -5.09 -0.04 -19.71
CA TYR A 42 -3.96 0.72 -20.28
C TYR A 42 -3.80 2.18 -19.82
N MET A 43 -2.73 2.47 -19.06
CA MET A 43 -2.12 3.80 -18.91
C MET A 43 -3.07 4.98 -19.25
N GLU A 44 -4.08 5.24 -18.43
CA GLU A 44 -4.71 6.57 -18.44
C GLU A 44 -3.69 7.55 -17.85
N VAL A 45 -2.77 8.02 -18.68
CA VAL A 45 -1.87 9.18 -18.46
C VAL A 45 -2.66 10.49 -18.42
N ASN A 46 -3.91 10.43 -17.94
CA ASN A 46 -4.71 11.61 -17.68
C ASN A 46 -4.42 12.07 -16.26
N TYR A 47 -3.48 13.01 -16.15
CA TYR A 47 -3.09 13.73 -14.93
C TYR A 47 -4.20 14.67 -14.42
N ASN A 48 -5.46 14.26 -14.51
CA ASN A 48 -6.53 14.98 -13.86
C ASN A 48 -6.48 14.66 -12.36
N SER A 49 -6.47 15.69 -11.52
CA SER A 49 -6.57 15.63 -10.05
C SER A 49 -7.48 14.52 -9.51
N HIS A 50 -8.66 14.33 -10.12
CA HIS A 50 -9.63 13.31 -9.72
C HIS A 50 -9.10 11.86 -9.87
N ASN A 51 -8.16 11.62 -10.78
CA ASN A 51 -7.47 10.35 -10.96
C ASN A 51 -6.46 10.11 -9.82
N ALA A 52 -5.68 11.13 -9.43
CA ALA A 52 -4.71 11.01 -8.34
C ALA A 52 -5.40 10.63 -7.02
N VAL A 53 -6.52 11.28 -6.69
CA VAL A 53 -7.32 10.97 -5.49
C VAL A 53 -7.83 9.54 -5.51
N ARG A 54 -8.43 9.10 -6.62
CA ARG A 54 -8.96 7.73 -6.74
C ARG A 54 -7.86 6.68 -6.57
N ARG A 55 -6.72 6.85 -7.23
CA ARG A 55 -5.57 5.95 -7.09
C ARG A 55 -5.02 5.95 -5.67
N TYR A 56 -4.92 7.11 -5.04
CA TYR A 56 -4.51 7.22 -3.64
C TYR A 56 -5.48 6.49 -2.68
N LEU A 57 -6.78 6.58 -2.92
CA LEU A 57 -7.79 5.85 -2.15
C LEU A 57 -7.72 4.32 -2.35
N LYS A 58 -7.34 3.86 -3.55
CA LYS A 58 -7.05 2.43 -3.81
C LYS A 58 -5.89 1.92 -2.94
N LEU A 59 -4.84 2.74 -2.76
CA LEU A 59 -3.73 2.40 -1.86
C LEU A 59 -4.16 2.45 -0.38
N THR A 60 -4.94 3.47 -0.01
CA THR A 60 -5.28 3.71 1.40
C THR A 60 -6.45 2.89 1.94
N ASN A 61 -7.12 2.09 1.11
CA ASN A 61 -8.05 1.07 1.61
C ASN A 61 -7.34 -0.13 2.28
N GLY A 62 -6.03 -0.25 2.08
CA GLY A 62 -5.16 -1.26 2.66
C GLY A 62 -5.23 -2.64 1.99
N VAL A 63 -6.17 -2.90 1.08
CA VAL A 63 -6.33 -4.21 0.43
C VAL A 63 -5.16 -4.49 -0.50
N TYR A 64 -4.94 -3.61 -1.47
CA TYR A 64 -3.91 -3.76 -2.49
C TYR A 64 -2.52 -3.96 -1.87
N LEU A 65 -2.18 -3.17 -0.85
CA LEU A 65 -0.88 -3.23 -0.20
C LEU A 65 -0.66 -4.51 0.61
N ASN A 66 -1.72 -5.11 1.15
CA ASN A 66 -1.60 -6.43 1.76
C ASN A 66 -1.33 -7.51 0.70
N GLU A 67 -1.97 -7.43 -0.47
CA GLU A 67 -1.69 -8.39 -1.56
C GLU A 67 -0.25 -8.24 -2.09
N VAL A 68 0.23 -7.01 -2.25
CA VAL A 68 1.65 -6.77 -2.59
C VAL A 68 2.57 -7.42 -1.56
N MET A 69 2.28 -7.30 -0.26
CA MET A 69 3.09 -7.94 0.78
C MET A 69 3.06 -9.47 0.69
N ARG A 70 1.92 -10.08 0.32
CA ARG A 70 1.79 -11.54 0.12
C ARG A 70 2.56 -12.03 -1.11
N ILE A 71 2.69 -11.21 -2.15
CA ILE A 71 3.57 -11.51 -3.29
C ILE A 71 5.04 -11.46 -2.85
N ILE A 72 5.41 -10.49 -2.01
CA ILE A 72 6.79 -10.34 -1.49
C ILE A 72 7.16 -11.48 -0.53
N ASP A 73 6.27 -11.84 0.39
CA ASP A 73 6.45 -12.91 1.37
C ASP A 73 5.31 -13.93 1.27
N PRO A 74 5.47 -15.00 0.46
CA PRO A 74 4.43 -15.99 0.19
C PRO A 74 4.20 -16.96 1.37
N ASN A 75 4.88 -16.76 2.51
CA ASN A 75 4.65 -17.60 3.69
C ASN A 75 3.17 -17.56 4.09
N PRO A 76 2.53 -18.71 4.40
CA PRO A 76 1.10 -18.76 4.66
C PRO A 76 0.75 -17.89 5.86
N LYS A 77 0.09 -16.75 5.61
CA LYS A 77 -0.44 -15.87 6.66
C LYS A 77 -1.91 -16.19 6.88
N VAL A 78 -2.26 -16.38 8.15
CA VAL A 78 -3.60 -16.83 8.59
C VAL A 78 -4.62 -15.68 8.58
N GLU A 79 -4.14 -14.43 8.48
CA GLU A 79 -4.99 -13.25 8.59
C GLU A 79 -5.74 -12.96 7.29
N GLN A 80 -7.06 -12.85 7.41
CA GLN A 80 -7.96 -12.52 6.32
C GLN A 80 -7.97 -11.01 6.04
N ILE A 81 -7.82 -10.63 4.77
CA ILE A 81 -7.94 -9.24 4.31
C ILE A 81 -9.42 -8.90 4.11
N TYR A 82 -9.83 -7.70 4.51
CA TYR A 82 -11.18 -7.21 4.30
C TYR A 82 -11.28 -6.52 2.94
N HIS A 83 -11.80 -7.20 1.92
CA HIS A 83 -11.91 -6.66 0.55
C HIS A 83 -13.06 -5.65 0.38
N ASN A 84 -14.17 -5.85 1.09
CA ASN A 84 -15.37 -5.00 0.99
C ASN A 84 -15.30 -3.78 1.92
N VAL A 85 -14.26 -2.96 1.76
CA VAL A 85 -13.96 -1.83 2.66
C VAL A 85 -14.94 -0.68 2.48
N GLY A 86 -15.27 -0.30 1.24
CA GLY A 86 -16.01 0.92 0.94
C GLY A 86 -15.40 2.15 1.63
N ASP A 87 -16.24 2.96 2.28
CA ASP A 87 -15.82 4.12 3.07
C ASP A 87 -15.57 3.79 4.56
N ASP A 88 -15.61 2.51 4.96
CA ASP A 88 -15.47 2.10 6.36
C ASP A 88 -14.03 2.27 6.88
N LYS A 89 -13.85 3.30 7.69
CA LYS A 89 -12.58 3.63 8.34
C LYS A 89 -12.07 2.53 9.27
N ILE A 90 -12.96 1.75 9.91
CA ILE A 90 -12.56 0.67 10.81
C ILE A 90 -11.92 -0.44 9.98
N LEU A 91 -12.54 -0.82 8.86
CA LEU A 91 -11.99 -1.84 7.96
C LEU A 91 -10.64 -1.42 7.36
N ARG A 92 -10.48 -0.14 6.98
CA ARG A 92 -9.17 0.39 6.56
C ARG A 92 -8.10 0.24 7.64
N VAL A 93 -8.41 0.64 8.88
CA VAL A 93 -7.49 0.49 10.02
C VAL A 93 -7.14 -0.99 10.26
N GLN A 94 -8.11 -1.90 10.13
CA GLN A 94 -7.86 -3.34 10.28
C GLN A 94 -6.94 -3.87 9.18
N ASN A 95 -7.19 -3.53 7.91
CA ASN A 95 -6.31 -3.91 6.80
C ASN A 95 -4.86 -3.42 7.02
N PHE A 96 -4.68 -2.17 7.45
CA PHE A 96 -3.34 -1.67 7.78
C PHE A 96 -2.72 -2.34 9.01
N SER A 97 -3.52 -2.77 9.98
CA SER A 97 -3.02 -3.50 11.14
C SER A 97 -2.50 -4.88 10.77
N ILE A 98 -3.19 -5.58 9.86
CA ILE A 98 -2.75 -6.84 9.26
C ILE A 98 -1.40 -6.63 8.57
N LEU A 99 -1.31 -5.61 7.71
CA LEU A 99 -0.09 -5.29 6.97
C LEU A 99 1.08 -4.97 7.90
N ASN A 100 0.87 -4.17 8.95
CA ASN A 100 1.89 -3.86 9.93
C ASN A 100 2.40 -5.10 10.67
N ARG A 101 1.51 -6.03 11.03
CA ARG A 101 1.90 -7.29 11.67
C ARG A 101 2.70 -8.17 10.71
N HIS A 102 2.33 -8.23 9.43
CA HIS A 102 3.08 -8.94 8.40
C HIS A 102 4.47 -8.34 8.22
N LEU A 103 4.58 -7.02 8.00
CA LEU A 103 5.84 -6.31 7.88
C LEU A 103 6.75 -6.56 9.09
N ARG A 104 6.22 -6.41 10.30
CA ARG A 104 6.96 -6.68 11.54
C ARG A 104 7.51 -8.10 11.57
N SER A 105 6.66 -9.09 11.30
CA SER A 105 7.04 -10.51 11.33
C SER A 105 8.14 -10.76 10.29
N TYR A 106 8.00 -10.25 9.06
CA TYR A 106 9.00 -10.41 8.01
C TYR A 106 10.36 -9.81 8.38
N TYR A 107 10.40 -8.59 8.91
CA TYR A 107 11.67 -7.96 9.32
C TYR A 107 12.34 -8.68 10.49
N GLN A 108 11.55 -9.10 11.49
CA GLN A 108 12.09 -9.71 12.70
C GLN A 108 12.46 -11.18 12.50
N GLU A 109 11.62 -11.95 11.82
CA GLU A 109 11.74 -13.40 11.71
C GLU A 109 12.54 -13.83 10.47
N ASN A 110 12.29 -13.22 9.31
CA ASN A 110 12.95 -13.61 8.07
C ASN A 110 14.30 -12.90 7.89
N LEU A 111 14.34 -11.59 8.15
CA LEU A 111 15.54 -10.78 7.93
C LEU A 111 16.47 -10.71 9.15
N GLN A 112 15.99 -11.10 10.34
CA GLN A 112 16.68 -10.94 11.62
C GLN A 112 17.20 -9.51 11.84
N GLN A 113 16.48 -8.51 11.32
CA GLN A 113 16.83 -7.10 11.41
C GLN A 113 15.85 -6.37 12.31
N LEU A 114 16.37 -5.58 13.25
CA LEU A 114 15.55 -4.69 14.03
C LEU A 114 15.05 -3.56 13.12
N VAL A 115 13.74 -3.40 12.98
CA VAL A 115 13.17 -2.24 12.29
C VAL A 115 13.48 -1.00 13.14
N LEU A 116 14.48 -0.22 12.73
CA LEU A 116 14.88 1.01 13.41
C LEU A 116 13.90 2.16 13.15
N MET A 117 13.08 2.05 12.09
CA MET A 117 11.98 2.97 11.85
C MET A 117 10.72 2.54 12.61
N PRO A 118 9.95 3.47 13.20
CA PRO A 118 8.66 3.14 13.77
C PRO A 118 7.73 2.60 12.68
N LEU A 119 6.96 1.56 13.00
CA LEU A 119 5.90 1.08 12.12
C LEU A 119 4.88 2.21 11.89
N PRO A 120 4.28 2.28 10.69
CA PRO A 120 3.38 3.38 10.34
C PRO A 120 2.14 3.37 11.23
N ASN A 121 1.66 4.54 11.59
CA ASN A 121 0.50 4.70 12.44
C ASN A 121 -0.80 4.41 11.66
N VAL A 122 -1.29 3.18 11.80
CA VAL A 122 -2.49 2.67 11.10
C VAL A 122 -3.75 3.49 11.38
N ALA A 123 -3.84 4.15 12.54
CA ALA A 123 -5.00 4.98 12.88
C ALA A 123 -5.01 6.28 12.08
N VAL A 124 -3.84 6.87 11.82
CA VAL A 124 -3.72 8.06 10.97
C VAL A 124 -4.10 7.72 9.53
N LEU A 125 -3.59 6.60 9.01
CA LEU A 125 -3.89 6.13 7.65
C LEU A 125 -5.37 5.76 7.44
N GLY A 126 -5.94 4.96 8.34
CA GLY A 126 -7.26 4.39 8.10
C GLY A 126 -8.41 5.34 8.43
N ARG A 127 -8.24 6.28 9.39
CA ARG A 127 -9.32 7.17 9.82
C ARG A 127 -9.61 8.29 8.84
N ASP A 128 -8.56 8.98 8.40
CA ASP A 128 -8.67 10.10 7.46
C ASP A 128 -7.48 10.06 6.48
N PRO A 129 -7.64 9.39 5.32
CA PRO A 129 -6.54 9.21 4.38
C PRO A 129 -6.17 10.51 3.66
N LEU A 130 -7.06 11.52 3.60
CA LEU A 130 -6.82 12.75 2.82
C LEU A 130 -6.13 13.84 3.66
N THR A 131 -5.09 13.45 4.39
CA THR A 131 -4.31 14.34 5.26
C THR A 131 -2.82 14.23 4.96
N GLU A 132 -2.07 15.30 5.22
CA GLU A 132 -0.60 15.29 5.09
C GLU A 132 0.03 14.20 5.98
N GLY A 133 -0.52 14.01 7.19
CA GLY A 133 -0.12 12.94 8.10
C GLY A 133 -0.31 11.55 7.48
N ALA A 134 -1.46 11.28 6.87
CA ALA A 134 -1.71 10.00 6.21
C ALA A 134 -0.79 9.78 5.00
N VAL A 135 -0.51 10.81 4.20
CA VAL A 135 0.48 10.72 3.11
C VAL A 135 1.88 10.40 3.64
N ALA A 136 2.30 11.05 4.73
CA ALA A 136 3.60 10.77 5.36
C ALA A 136 3.69 9.34 5.92
N GLU A 137 2.63 8.85 6.57
CA GLU A 137 2.56 7.47 7.05
C GLU A 137 2.56 6.46 5.89
N LEU A 138 1.85 6.74 4.80
CA LEU A 138 1.82 5.86 3.63
C LEU A 138 3.20 5.81 2.97
N ARG A 139 3.89 6.94 2.88
CA ARG A 139 5.27 7.00 2.37
C ARG A 139 6.21 6.11 3.18
N ARG A 140 6.13 6.15 4.52
CA ARG A 140 6.91 5.27 5.41
C ARG A 140 6.55 3.80 5.19
N LEU A 141 5.27 3.49 5.04
CA LEU A 141 4.77 2.14 4.78
C LEU A 141 5.31 1.60 3.44
N LEU A 142 5.24 2.38 2.36
CA LEU A 142 5.78 1.98 1.05
C LEU A 142 7.29 1.77 1.08
N LEU A 143 8.03 2.57 1.85
CA LEU A 143 9.47 2.37 2.05
C LEU A 143 9.78 1.04 2.76
N LEU A 144 8.98 0.66 3.76
CA LEU A 144 9.12 -0.64 4.43
C LEU A 144 8.80 -1.79 3.46
N LEU A 145 7.73 -1.70 2.68
CA LEU A 145 7.41 -2.69 1.65
C LEU A 145 8.54 -2.84 0.63
N LEU A 146 9.09 -1.73 0.14
CA LEU A 146 10.21 -1.72 -0.79
C LEU A 146 11.44 -2.38 -0.14
N GLY A 147 11.72 -2.06 1.13
CA GLY A 147 12.78 -2.69 1.89
C GLY A 147 12.63 -4.21 1.93
N CYS A 148 11.42 -4.72 2.21
CA CYS A 148 11.14 -6.16 2.14
C CYS A 148 11.47 -6.73 0.75
N ALA A 149 10.94 -6.14 -0.32
CA ALA A 149 11.12 -6.62 -1.69
C ALA A 149 12.59 -6.66 -2.14
N VAL A 150 13.38 -5.63 -1.81
CA VAL A 150 14.80 -5.59 -2.15
C VAL A 150 15.59 -6.64 -1.36
N GLN A 151 15.20 -6.92 -0.13
CA GLN A 151 15.91 -7.85 0.76
C GLN A 151 15.55 -9.32 0.50
N VAL A 152 14.40 -9.64 -0.11
CA VAL A 152 14.06 -11.01 -0.58
C VAL A 152 15.20 -11.61 -1.41
N THR A 153 15.76 -10.83 -2.34
CA THR A 153 16.79 -11.30 -3.28
C THR A 153 18.13 -11.70 -2.64
N LYS A 154 18.41 -11.28 -1.40
CA LYS A 154 19.65 -11.64 -0.68
C LYS A 154 19.54 -13.01 -0.01
N HIS A 155 18.34 -13.42 0.41
CA HIS A 155 18.10 -14.73 1.03
C HIS A 155 17.96 -15.86 0.00
N CYS A 156 17.54 -15.57 -1.23
CA CYS A 156 17.52 -16.58 -2.32
C CYS A 156 18.92 -16.97 -2.87
N LYS A 157 20.02 -16.34 -2.43
CA LYS A 157 21.38 -16.64 -2.92
C LYS A 157 22.13 -17.71 -2.10
N HIS A 158 21.47 -18.37 -1.15
CA HIS A 158 22.09 -19.41 -0.30
C HIS A 158 21.53 -20.82 -0.55
N PHE A 159 20.93 -21.07 -1.72
CA PHE A 159 20.63 -22.43 -2.20
C PHE A 159 21.40 -22.74 -3.47
#